data_AF-A0A954QWR2-F1
#
_entry.id   AF-A0A954QWR2-F1
#
_cell.length_a   1.000
_cell.length_b   1.000
_cell.length_c   1.000
_cell.angle_alpha   90.00
_cell.angle_beta   90.00
_cell.angle_gamma   90.00
#
_symmetry.space_group_name_H-M   'P 1'
#
loop_
_entity.id
_entity.type
_entity.pdbx_description
1 polymer ?
#
loop_
_entity_poly.entity_id
_entity_poly.type
_entity_poly.pdbx_seq_one_letter_code
_entity_poly.pdbx_strand_id
1 'polypeptide(L)'
;PGFGDRRKAMLGDIAVLTGGTLISEDLGLQLENLTLDHLGKAKKITVDKSNTTIVEGAGQRGDIDKRIGQIKAQIEQVDSEYDKEKFQERLAKLSGGVAVISVGAETEADMKQKKARVEDALHATRAAVEEGILPGGGVALLRCKAAVEKARSAARGDERIGVDIILGVLDAPLRQIADNGGIDGAVIADEVSEKAENIGYNANSGQYVDMYKAGVIDPVKVVRTALGNAASIAGLLLTTEALVTNFDKEDKSKRQAEGAIR
;
A
#
# COMPACT_ATOMS: atom_id res chain seq x y z
N PRO A 1 6.11 23.02 11.58
CA PRO A 1 5.87 21.99 12.61
C PRO A 1 4.36 21.84 12.85
N GLY A 2 3.88 20.71 13.38
CA GLY A 2 2.44 20.42 13.52
C GLY A 2 1.68 21.26 14.56
N PHE A 3 0.59 20.71 15.09
CA PHE A 3 -0.27 21.34 16.11
C PHE A 3 -0.36 20.48 17.38
N GLY A 4 -0.75 21.08 18.51
CA GLY A 4 -0.92 20.38 19.79
C GLY A 4 0.35 19.65 20.24
N ASP A 5 0.17 18.46 20.84
CA ASP A 5 1.27 17.64 21.36
C ASP A 5 2.25 17.18 20.27
N ARG A 6 1.77 17.07 19.02
CA ARG A 6 2.65 16.78 17.89
C ARG A 6 3.64 17.90 17.63
N ARG A 7 3.25 19.17 17.85
CA ARG A 7 4.19 20.30 17.75
C ARG A 7 5.30 20.15 18.79
N LYS A 8 4.95 19.86 20.04
CA LYS A 8 5.91 19.65 21.15
C LYS A 8 6.86 18.49 20.82
N ALA A 9 6.32 17.37 20.35
CA ALA A 9 7.10 16.20 19.97
C ALA A 9 8.08 16.50 18.81
N MET A 10 7.63 17.19 17.76
CA MET A 10 8.48 17.58 16.62
C MET A 10 9.54 18.61 16.99
N LEU A 11 9.24 19.55 17.88
CA LEU A 11 10.23 20.50 18.39
C LEU A 11 11.30 19.76 19.22
N GLY A 12 10.89 18.75 20.00
CA GLY A 12 11.83 17.85 20.67
C GLY A 12 12.73 17.09 19.69
N ASP A 13 12.19 16.64 18.55
CA ASP A 13 12.98 15.98 17.51
C ASP A 13 14.02 16.95 16.90
N ILE A 14 13.62 18.21 16.63
CA ILE A 14 14.53 19.25 16.12
C ILE A 14 15.61 19.59 17.14
N ALA A 15 15.25 19.69 18.43
CA ALA A 15 16.18 19.92 19.52
C ALA A 15 17.25 18.82 19.56
N VAL A 16 16.86 17.54 19.54
CA VAL A 16 17.80 16.41 19.48
C VAL A 16 18.66 16.44 18.21
N LEU A 17 18.07 16.73 17.05
CA LEU A 17 18.79 16.81 15.77
C LEU A 17 19.87 17.91 15.78
N THR A 18 19.59 19.04 16.42
CA THR A 18 20.48 20.21 16.44
C THR A 18 21.37 20.27 17.69
N GLY A 19 21.17 19.38 18.66
CA GLY A 19 21.88 19.38 19.94
C GLY A 19 21.42 20.46 20.91
N GLY A 20 20.25 21.07 20.68
CA GLY A 20 19.65 22.06 21.57
C GLY A 20 18.72 21.44 22.61
N THR A 21 18.23 22.26 23.54
CA THR A 21 17.26 21.86 24.56
C THR A 21 15.86 22.29 24.13
N LEU A 22 14.86 21.41 24.25
CA LEU A 22 13.46 21.78 24.04
C LEU A 22 13.00 22.68 25.18
N ILE A 23 12.72 23.95 24.88
CA ILE A 23 12.14 24.90 25.82
C ILE A 23 10.62 24.83 25.70
N SER A 24 9.95 24.37 26.76
CA SER A 24 8.49 24.29 26.86
C SER A 24 8.05 24.92 28.17
N GLU A 25 6.89 25.58 28.18
CA GLU A 25 6.30 26.15 29.40
C GLU A 25 6.04 25.06 30.46
N ASP A 26 5.74 23.83 30.03
CA ASP A 26 5.53 22.67 30.93
C ASP A 26 6.80 22.25 31.68
N LEU A 27 7.99 22.62 31.16
CA LEU A 27 9.29 22.30 31.75
C LEU A 27 9.78 23.39 32.72
N GLY A 28 9.00 24.47 32.91
CA GLY A 28 9.31 25.55 33.85
C GLY A 28 10.52 26.42 33.47
N LEU A 29 11.03 26.29 32.24
CA LEU A 29 12.16 27.08 31.74
C LEU A 29 11.66 28.41 31.15
N GLN A 30 12.00 29.51 31.81
CA GLN A 30 11.70 30.86 31.34
C GLN A 30 12.74 31.34 30.31
N LEU A 31 12.28 32.08 29.31
CA LEU A 31 13.12 32.59 28.21
C LEU A 31 14.29 33.46 28.69
N GLU A 32 14.12 34.09 29.86
CA GLU A 32 15.07 35.01 30.50
C GLU A 32 16.34 34.30 31.02
N ASN A 33 16.27 33.00 31.31
CA ASN A 33 17.37 32.23 31.90
C ASN A 33 18.11 31.36 30.87
N LEU A 34 17.95 31.63 29.57
CA LEU A 34 18.54 30.82 28.52
C LEU A 34 20.03 31.15 28.30
N THR A 35 20.86 30.12 28.22
CA THR A 35 22.28 30.21 27.85
C THR A 35 22.50 29.72 26.42
N LEU A 36 23.67 30.01 25.86
CA LEU A 36 24.07 29.50 24.54
C LEU A 36 24.10 27.97 24.46
N ASP A 37 24.29 27.30 25.60
CA ASP A 37 24.31 25.84 25.68
C ASP A 37 22.93 25.21 25.44
N HIS A 38 21.85 25.99 25.59
CA HIS A 38 20.49 25.52 25.28
C HIS A 38 20.15 25.63 23.78
N LEU A 39 20.95 26.36 22.99
CA LEU A 39 20.67 26.61 21.57
C LEU A 39 21.20 25.47 20.69
N GLY A 40 20.35 25.03 19.75
CA GLY A 40 20.74 24.07 18.73
C GLY A 40 21.65 24.69 17.66
N LYS A 41 22.55 23.89 17.09
CA LYS A 41 23.44 24.28 15.98
C LYS A 41 23.17 23.43 14.75
N ALA A 42 23.32 24.03 13.57
CA ALA A 42 23.24 23.34 12.28
C ALA A 42 24.18 24.00 11.28
N LYS A 43 24.69 23.22 10.32
CA LYS A 43 25.64 23.72 9.31
C LYS A 43 24.98 24.66 8.30
N LYS A 44 23.75 24.34 7.88
CA LYS A 44 22.99 25.17 6.93
C LYS A 44 21.51 25.10 7.24
N ILE A 45 20.87 26.27 7.27
CA ILE A 45 19.43 26.42 7.38
C ILE A 45 18.97 27.18 6.14
N THR A 46 17.95 26.68 5.46
CA THR A 46 17.32 27.33 4.31
C THR A 46 15.83 27.50 4.59
N VAL A 47 15.34 28.72 4.45
CA VAL A 47 13.94 29.08 4.72
C VAL A 47 13.35 29.64 3.44
N ASP A 48 12.23 29.06 3.01
CA ASP A 48 11.41 29.59 1.92
C ASP A 48 10.04 30.05 2.47
N LYS A 49 9.12 30.49 1.62
CA LYS A 49 7.79 30.99 2.03
C LYS A 49 6.97 29.96 2.81
N SER A 50 7.21 28.67 2.57
CA SER A 50 6.36 27.56 2.99
C SER A 50 7.09 26.51 3.85
N ASN A 51 8.43 26.46 3.77
CA ASN A 51 9.26 25.39 4.27
C ASN A 51 10.51 25.91 4.98
N THR A 52 11.04 25.09 5.87
CA THR A 52 12.33 25.30 6.52
C THR A 52 13.10 23.98 6.50
N THR A 53 14.31 24.02 5.95
CA THR A 53 15.19 22.86 5.83
C THR A 53 16.41 23.08 6.70
N ILE A 54 16.66 22.13 7.60
CA ILE A 54 17.83 22.11 8.49
C ILE A 54 18.75 21.00 7.98
N VAL A 55 19.97 21.36 7.57
CA VAL A 55 20.96 20.45 6.99
C VAL A 55 22.14 20.32 7.96
N GLU A 56 22.52 19.07 8.24
CA GLU A 56 23.62 18.71 9.14
C GLU A 56 23.51 19.41 10.51
N GLY A 57 22.53 18.99 11.32
CA GLY A 57 22.42 19.40 12.72
C GLY A 57 23.58 18.87 13.57
N ALA A 58 23.99 19.62 14.58
CA ALA A 58 25.12 19.28 15.46
C ALA A 58 24.74 18.36 16.63
N GLY A 59 23.59 17.67 16.55
CA GLY A 59 23.14 16.74 17.57
C GLY A 59 24.07 15.54 17.73
N GLN A 60 24.17 15.02 18.95
CA GLN A 60 24.96 13.81 19.20
C GLN A 60 24.26 12.60 18.58
N ARG A 61 25.02 11.81 17.81
CA ARG A 61 24.48 10.64 17.10
C ARG A 61 23.79 9.65 18.04
N GLY A 62 24.34 9.44 19.23
CA GLY A 62 23.73 8.57 20.24
C GLY A 62 22.36 9.04 20.73
N ASP A 63 22.11 10.34 20.83
CA ASP A 63 20.81 10.87 21.25
C ASP A 63 19.80 10.86 20.10
N ILE A 64 20.26 11.08 18.87
CA ILE A 64 19.46 10.87 17.66
C ILE A 64 19.02 9.40 17.56
N ASP A 65 19.94 8.46 17.77
CA ASP A 65 19.66 7.01 17.73
C ASP A 65 18.69 6.60 18.85
N LYS A 66 18.85 7.12 20.07
CA LYS A 66 17.88 6.92 21.16
C LYS A 66 16.50 7.45 20.77
N ARG A 67 16.43 8.64 20.17
CA ARG A 67 15.17 9.24 19.75
C ARG A 67 14.49 8.45 18.63
N ILE A 68 15.28 7.96 17.67
CA ILE A 68 14.83 7.02 16.64
C ILE A 68 14.26 5.76 17.28
N GLY A 69 14.94 5.18 18.27
CA GLY A 69 14.47 4.01 19.02
C GLY A 69 13.13 4.24 19.72
N GLN A 70 12.95 5.40 20.37
CA GLN A 70 11.69 5.79 21.00
C GLN A 70 10.54 5.86 20.00
N ILE A 71 10.76 6.47 18.82
CA ILE A 71 9.72 6.60 17.80
C ILE A 71 9.38 5.24 17.20
N LYS A 72 10.37 4.35 16.99
CA LYS A 72 10.11 2.96 16.54
C LYS A 72 9.22 2.21 17.51
N ALA A 73 9.51 2.28 18.81
CA ALA A 73 8.65 1.66 19.84
C ALA A 73 7.23 2.25 19.86
N GLN A 74 7.09 3.57 19.64
CA GLN A 74 5.78 4.21 19.52
C GLN A 74 4.98 3.73 18.30
N ILE A 75 5.64 3.47 17.16
CA ILE A 75 4.99 2.93 15.96
C ILE A 75 4.41 1.53 16.23
N GLU A 76 5.11 0.71 17.00
CA GLU A 76 4.67 -0.66 17.33
C GLU A 76 3.49 -0.69 18.30
N GLN A 77 3.36 0.32 19.17
CA GLN A 77 2.30 0.39 20.19
C GLN A 77 1.00 1.04 19.71
N VAL A 78 1.00 1.60 18.51
CA VAL A 78 -0.12 2.37 17.98
C VAL A 78 -0.87 1.54 16.95
N ASP A 79 -2.19 1.49 17.03
CA ASP A 79 -3.02 0.73 16.06
C ASP A 79 -3.45 1.58 14.87
N SER A 80 -3.65 2.89 15.09
CA SER A 80 -4.09 3.86 14.09
C SER A 80 -3.09 4.04 12.95
N GLU A 81 -3.50 3.74 11.71
CA GLU A 81 -2.67 3.95 10.52
C GLU A 81 -2.27 5.42 10.35
N TYR A 82 -3.18 6.34 10.65
CA TYR A 82 -2.91 7.77 10.60
C TYR A 82 -1.76 8.15 11.53
N ASP A 83 -1.75 7.63 12.76
CA ASP A 83 -0.67 7.91 13.71
C ASP A 83 0.63 7.21 13.32
N LYS A 84 0.57 5.96 12.84
CA LYS A 84 1.74 5.25 12.29
C LYS A 84 2.40 6.05 11.18
N GLU A 85 1.62 6.57 10.23
CA GLU A 85 2.13 7.41 9.14
C GLU A 85 2.83 8.66 9.68
N LYS A 86 2.24 9.34 10.67
CA LYS A 86 2.84 10.55 11.27
C LYS A 86 4.09 10.26 12.09
N PHE A 87 4.18 9.12 12.78
CA PHE A 87 5.41 8.70 13.43
C PHE A 87 6.49 8.32 12.40
N GLN A 88 6.12 7.65 11.31
CA GLN A 88 7.04 7.34 10.20
C GLN A 88 7.59 8.62 9.55
N GLU A 89 6.78 9.66 9.34
CA GLU A 89 7.26 10.95 8.84
C GLU A 89 8.33 11.57 9.76
N ARG A 90 8.12 11.50 11.09
CA ARG A 90 9.09 12.01 12.08
C ARG A 90 10.37 11.18 12.07
N LEU A 91 10.24 9.86 12.05
CA LEU A 91 11.35 8.92 11.96
C LEU A 91 12.19 9.16 10.70
N ALA A 92 11.55 9.35 9.54
CA ALA A 92 12.22 9.61 8.28
C ALA A 92 13.01 10.93 8.29
N LYS A 93 12.43 11.99 8.88
CA LYS A 93 13.11 13.29 9.06
C LYS A 93 14.35 13.20 9.93
N LEU A 94 14.31 12.40 11.00
CA LEU A 94 15.47 12.19 11.89
C LEU A 94 16.54 11.28 11.26
N SER A 95 16.12 10.29 10.48
CA SER A 95 17.04 9.34 9.83
C SER A 95 17.67 9.90 8.55
N GLY A 96 17.33 11.14 8.15
CA GLY A 96 17.81 11.77 6.91
C GLY A 96 17.27 11.13 5.62
N GLY A 97 16.24 10.28 5.73
CA GLY A 97 15.75 9.43 4.65
C GLY A 97 14.47 9.96 3.99
N VAL A 98 14.38 11.25 3.70
CA VAL A 98 13.20 11.83 3.02
C VAL A 98 13.53 12.07 1.55
N ALA A 99 12.99 11.22 0.68
CA ALA A 99 12.97 11.45 -0.77
C ALA A 99 11.62 12.06 -1.16
N VAL A 100 11.64 13.13 -1.96
CA VAL A 100 10.43 13.76 -2.52
C VAL A 100 10.41 13.50 -4.01
N ILE A 101 9.32 12.91 -4.50
CA ILE A 101 9.08 12.69 -5.93
C ILE A 101 8.09 13.74 -6.42
N SER A 102 8.55 14.68 -7.24
CA SER A 102 7.69 15.69 -7.88
C SER A 102 7.24 15.18 -9.24
N VAL A 103 5.93 14.99 -9.41
CA VAL A 103 5.34 14.49 -10.66
C VAL A 103 4.84 15.67 -11.49
N GLY A 104 5.48 15.91 -12.64
CA GLY A 104 5.05 16.90 -13.62
C GLY A 104 4.32 16.28 -14.82
N ALA A 105 3.36 17.03 -15.38
CA ALA A 105 2.67 16.75 -16.64
C ALA A 105 2.19 18.05 -17.31
N GLU A 106 1.76 17.96 -18.57
CA GLU A 106 1.34 19.12 -19.39
C GLU A 106 -0.05 19.65 -18.98
N THR A 107 -0.94 18.76 -18.53
CA THR A 107 -2.28 19.12 -18.05
C THR A 107 -2.51 18.66 -16.61
N GLU A 108 -3.47 19.28 -15.92
CA GLU A 108 -3.85 18.87 -14.55
C GLU A 108 -4.39 17.44 -14.52
N ALA A 109 -5.14 17.03 -15.55
CA ALA A 109 -5.68 15.68 -15.65
C ALA A 109 -4.56 14.63 -15.76
N ASP A 110 -3.58 14.89 -16.63
CA ASP A 110 -2.43 13.99 -16.81
C ASP A 110 -1.55 13.95 -15.55
N MET A 111 -1.39 15.11 -14.89
CA MET A 111 -0.64 15.19 -13.64
C MET A 111 -1.30 14.31 -12.57
N LYS A 112 -2.63 14.35 -12.43
CA LYS A 112 -3.37 13.50 -11.49
C LYS A 112 -3.21 12.02 -11.83
N GLN A 113 -3.35 11.64 -13.09
CA GLN A 113 -3.17 10.24 -13.52
C GLN A 113 -1.74 9.73 -13.29
N LYS A 114 -0.73 10.54 -13.64
CA LYS A 114 0.68 10.17 -13.47
C LYS A 114 1.06 10.11 -11.99
N LYS A 115 0.54 11.03 -11.17
CA LYS A 115 0.71 11.01 -9.72
C LYS A 115 0.14 9.72 -9.13
N ALA A 116 -1.10 9.35 -9.48
CA ALA A 116 -1.72 8.12 -9.01
C ALA A 116 -0.91 6.88 -9.38
N ARG A 117 -0.35 6.81 -10.59
CA ARG A 117 0.54 5.71 -11.02
C ARG A 117 1.83 5.63 -10.19
N VAL A 118 2.41 6.76 -9.83
CA VAL A 118 3.61 6.81 -8.99
C VAL A 118 3.31 6.38 -7.55
N GLU A 119 2.15 6.79 -7.01
CA GLU A 119 1.67 6.35 -5.70
C GLU A 119 1.44 4.83 -5.67
N ASP A 120 0.78 4.29 -6.69
CA ASP A 120 0.54 2.85 -6.83
C ASP A 120 1.87 2.06 -6.91
N ALA A 121 2.83 2.53 -7.72
CA ALA A 121 4.16 1.93 -7.80
C ALA A 121 4.92 1.95 -6.46
N LEU A 122 4.78 3.04 -5.68
CA LEU A 122 5.37 3.12 -4.33
C LEU A 122 4.75 2.09 -3.38
N HIS A 123 3.43 1.91 -3.42
CA HIS A 123 2.76 0.93 -2.58
C HIS A 123 3.09 -0.51 -3.00
N ALA A 124 3.12 -0.79 -4.31
CA ALA A 124 3.48 -2.10 -4.83
C ALA A 124 4.93 -2.48 -4.46
N THR A 125 5.88 -1.56 -4.60
CA THR A 125 7.28 -1.82 -4.21
C THR A 125 7.45 -2.03 -2.71
N ARG A 126 6.73 -1.29 -1.86
CA ARG A 126 6.70 -1.53 -0.41
C ARG A 126 6.14 -2.92 -0.09
N ALA A 127 5.00 -3.28 -0.68
CA ALA A 127 4.38 -4.59 -0.49
C ALA A 127 5.30 -5.74 -0.95
N ALA A 128 6.05 -5.54 -2.04
CA ALA A 128 7.02 -6.50 -2.56
C ALA A 128 8.22 -6.70 -1.61
N VAL A 129 8.67 -5.63 -0.95
CA VAL A 129 9.75 -5.71 0.06
C VAL A 129 9.28 -6.44 1.32
N GLU A 130 8.00 -6.29 1.70
CA GLU A 130 7.44 -6.88 2.91
C GLU A 130 7.19 -8.39 2.81
N GLU A 131 6.50 -8.86 1.76
CA GLU A 131 6.09 -10.27 1.63
C GLU A 131 6.73 -10.99 0.44
N GLY A 132 7.54 -10.31 -0.38
CA GLY A 132 8.17 -10.87 -1.58
C GLY A 132 7.34 -10.72 -2.86
N ILE A 133 7.79 -11.40 -3.91
CA ILE A 133 7.24 -11.29 -5.28
C ILE A 133 6.88 -12.65 -5.89
N LEU A 134 5.88 -12.63 -6.76
CA LEU A 134 5.33 -13.79 -7.48
C LEU A 134 5.41 -13.58 -8.99
N PRO A 135 5.33 -14.66 -9.81
CA PRO A 135 5.07 -14.50 -11.24
C PRO A 135 3.70 -13.83 -11.42
N GLY A 136 3.69 -12.67 -12.07
CA GLY A 136 2.51 -11.83 -12.18
C GLY A 136 1.51 -12.31 -13.23
N GLY A 137 0.56 -11.44 -13.60
CA GLY A 137 -0.38 -11.71 -14.69
C GLY A 137 -1.36 -12.85 -14.40
N GLY A 138 -1.67 -13.08 -13.12
CA GLY A 138 -2.57 -14.15 -12.68
C GLY A 138 -1.94 -15.55 -12.68
N VAL A 139 -0.68 -15.70 -13.10
CA VAL A 139 0.01 -17.00 -13.14
C VAL A 139 0.12 -17.61 -11.75
N ALA A 140 0.49 -16.83 -10.73
CA ALA A 140 0.59 -17.32 -9.36
C ALA A 140 -0.72 -17.94 -8.84
N LEU A 141 -1.87 -17.31 -9.15
CA LEU A 141 -3.19 -17.83 -8.76
C LEU A 141 -3.52 -19.12 -9.50
N LEU A 142 -3.16 -19.21 -10.79
CA LEU A 142 -3.31 -20.44 -11.56
C LEU A 142 -2.48 -21.60 -10.94
N ARG A 143 -1.25 -21.34 -10.48
CA ARG A 143 -0.42 -22.34 -9.80
C ARG A 143 -1.01 -22.81 -8.46
N CYS A 144 -1.79 -21.97 -7.79
CA CYS A 144 -2.50 -22.37 -6.57
C CYS A 144 -3.57 -23.45 -6.80
N LYS A 145 -4.01 -23.71 -8.05
CA LYS A 145 -5.01 -24.76 -8.36
C LYS A 145 -4.60 -26.12 -7.78
N ALA A 146 -3.34 -26.51 -7.91
CA ALA A 146 -2.84 -27.80 -7.39
C ALA A 146 -3.00 -27.92 -5.85
N ALA A 147 -2.78 -26.83 -5.11
CA ALA A 147 -2.97 -26.81 -3.66
C ALA A 147 -4.46 -26.91 -3.29
N VAL A 148 -5.33 -26.24 -4.05
CA VAL A 148 -6.78 -26.27 -3.84
C VAL A 148 -7.37 -27.65 -4.23
N GLU A 149 -6.88 -28.28 -5.29
CA GLU A 149 -7.25 -29.67 -5.66
C GLU A 149 -6.87 -30.66 -4.57
N LYS A 150 -5.71 -30.47 -3.92
CA LYS A 150 -5.34 -31.29 -2.76
C LYS A 150 -6.32 -31.08 -1.61
N ALA A 151 -6.75 -29.84 -1.33
CA ALA A 151 -7.75 -29.57 -0.31
C ALA A 151 -9.11 -30.21 -0.63
N ARG A 152 -9.48 -30.25 -1.92
CA ARG A 152 -10.70 -30.91 -2.41
C ARG A 152 -10.78 -32.37 -1.99
N SER A 153 -9.66 -33.08 -1.95
CA SER A 153 -9.62 -34.50 -1.57
C SER A 153 -10.03 -34.77 -0.11
N ALA A 154 -9.89 -33.77 0.75
CA ALA A 154 -10.28 -33.84 2.16
C ALA A 154 -11.69 -33.28 2.43
N ALA A 155 -12.27 -32.51 1.50
CA ALA A 155 -13.55 -31.85 1.66
C ALA A 155 -14.74 -32.82 1.53
N ARG A 156 -15.83 -32.54 2.26
CA ARG A 156 -17.05 -33.39 2.26
C ARG A 156 -18.30 -32.55 2.06
N GLY A 157 -19.32 -33.14 1.40
CA GLY A 157 -20.60 -32.48 1.17
C GLY A 157 -20.43 -31.12 0.49
N ASP A 158 -21.07 -30.09 1.04
CA ASP A 158 -21.09 -28.73 0.50
C ASP A 158 -19.73 -28.03 0.54
N GLU A 159 -18.81 -28.45 1.42
CA GLU A 159 -17.43 -27.92 1.42
C GLU A 159 -16.74 -28.18 0.07
N ARG A 160 -17.05 -29.31 -0.57
CA ARG A 160 -16.49 -29.65 -1.88
C ARG A 160 -16.99 -28.68 -2.97
N ILE A 161 -18.24 -28.23 -2.87
CA ILE A 161 -18.80 -27.22 -3.78
C ILE A 161 -18.05 -25.90 -3.59
N GLY A 162 -17.79 -25.50 -2.33
CA GLY A 162 -16.97 -24.32 -2.02
C GLY A 162 -15.57 -24.41 -2.63
N VAL A 163 -14.90 -25.57 -2.52
CA VAL A 163 -13.59 -25.79 -3.14
C VAL A 163 -13.67 -25.71 -4.68
N ASP A 164 -14.71 -26.30 -5.29
CA ASP A 164 -14.92 -26.27 -6.73
C ASP A 164 -15.17 -24.84 -7.25
N ILE A 165 -15.84 -23.98 -6.46
CA ILE A 165 -15.99 -22.55 -6.76
C ILE A 165 -14.62 -21.86 -6.80
N ILE A 166 -13.77 -22.09 -5.80
CA ILE A 166 -12.43 -21.51 -5.77
C ILE A 166 -11.60 -21.97 -6.96
N LEU A 167 -11.64 -23.26 -7.31
CA LEU A 167 -10.94 -23.80 -8.49
C LEU A 167 -11.37 -23.09 -9.79
N GLY A 168 -12.66 -22.79 -9.93
CA GLY A 168 -13.22 -22.14 -11.12
C GLY A 168 -12.88 -20.65 -11.26
N VAL A 169 -12.41 -19.97 -10.21
CA VAL A 169 -12.12 -18.53 -10.24
C VAL A 169 -10.63 -18.19 -10.25
N LEU A 170 -9.75 -19.14 -9.93
CA LEU A 170 -8.31 -18.88 -9.84
C LEU A 170 -7.65 -18.47 -11.17
N ASP A 171 -8.25 -18.83 -12.31
CA ASP A 171 -7.80 -18.40 -13.64
C ASP A 171 -8.43 -17.09 -14.11
N ALA A 172 -9.49 -16.60 -13.44
CA ALA A 172 -10.25 -15.44 -13.88
C ALA A 172 -9.38 -14.18 -14.08
N PRO A 173 -8.40 -13.87 -13.21
CA PRO A 173 -7.53 -12.71 -13.43
C PRO A 173 -6.68 -12.83 -14.70
N LEU A 174 -6.13 -14.01 -14.98
CA LEU A 174 -5.34 -14.25 -16.18
C LEU A 174 -6.22 -14.17 -17.43
N ARG A 175 -7.41 -14.79 -17.39
CA ARG A 175 -8.41 -14.71 -18.47
C ARG A 175 -8.78 -13.26 -18.77
N GLN A 176 -9.12 -12.49 -17.75
CA GLN A 176 -9.50 -11.09 -17.90
C GLN A 176 -8.37 -10.25 -18.51
N ILE A 177 -7.12 -10.50 -18.15
CA ILE A 177 -5.96 -9.81 -18.74
C ILE A 177 -5.81 -10.14 -20.22
N ALA A 178 -5.98 -11.40 -20.61
CA ALA A 178 -5.92 -11.84 -22.01
C ALA A 178 -7.10 -11.33 -22.84
N ASP A 179 -8.32 -11.40 -22.30
CA ASP A 179 -9.55 -10.92 -22.94
C ASP A 179 -9.48 -9.40 -23.20
N ASN A 180 -8.95 -8.64 -22.24
CA ASN A 180 -8.68 -7.21 -22.41
C ASN A 180 -7.65 -6.93 -23.52
N GLY A 181 -6.79 -7.89 -23.82
CA GLY A 181 -5.84 -7.87 -24.95
C GLY A 181 -6.44 -8.36 -26.28
N GLY A 182 -7.73 -8.74 -26.31
CA GLY A 182 -8.42 -9.21 -27.51
C GLY A 182 -8.14 -10.67 -27.88
N ILE A 183 -7.65 -11.48 -26.94
CA ILE A 183 -7.36 -12.90 -27.14
C ILE A 183 -8.21 -13.72 -26.18
N ASP A 184 -8.63 -14.91 -26.60
CA ASP A 184 -9.44 -15.80 -25.77
C ASP A 184 -8.68 -16.21 -24.49
N GLY A 185 -9.10 -15.65 -23.37
CA GLY A 185 -8.45 -15.89 -22.09
C GLY A 185 -8.52 -17.35 -21.64
N ALA A 186 -9.56 -18.10 -21.99
CA ALA A 186 -9.68 -19.50 -21.60
C ALA A 186 -8.58 -20.34 -22.26
N VAL A 187 -8.34 -20.11 -23.56
CA VAL A 187 -7.23 -20.75 -24.29
C VAL A 187 -5.89 -20.39 -23.66
N ILE A 188 -5.67 -19.12 -23.33
CA ILE A 188 -4.43 -18.69 -22.67
C ILE A 188 -4.26 -19.35 -21.30
N ALA A 189 -5.32 -19.41 -20.48
CA ALA A 189 -5.27 -20.03 -19.16
C ALA A 189 -4.91 -21.51 -19.24
N ASP A 190 -5.52 -22.24 -20.17
CA ASP A 190 -5.25 -23.66 -20.41
C ASP A 190 -3.79 -23.85 -20.88
N GLU A 191 -3.33 -23.08 -21.86
CA GLU A 191 -1.95 -23.16 -22.33
C GLU A 191 -0.92 -22.82 -21.25
N VAL A 192 -1.19 -21.84 -20.38
CA VAL A 192 -0.30 -21.52 -19.25
C VAL A 192 -0.32 -22.64 -18.20
N SER A 193 -1.44 -23.33 -18.03
CA SER A 193 -1.58 -24.40 -17.03
C SER A 193 -0.63 -25.58 -17.31
N GLU A 194 -0.36 -25.89 -18.58
CA GLU A 194 0.51 -26.99 -19.01
C GLU A 194 2.01 -26.63 -19.01
N LYS A 195 2.37 -25.36 -18.80
CA LYS A 195 3.75 -24.87 -18.83
C LYS A 195 4.39 -24.87 -17.44
N ALA A 196 5.71 -24.69 -17.39
CA ALA A 196 6.47 -24.63 -16.15
C ALA A 196 6.01 -23.48 -15.23
N GLU A 197 6.31 -23.60 -13.94
CA GLU A 197 5.75 -22.76 -12.86
C GLU A 197 5.86 -21.25 -13.13
N ASN A 198 7.04 -20.79 -13.59
CA ASN A 198 7.34 -19.38 -13.85
C ASN A 198 6.90 -18.90 -15.25
N ILE A 199 6.46 -19.80 -16.12
CA ILE A 199 6.05 -19.45 -17.47
C ILE A 199 4.62 -18.94 -17.43
N GLY A 200 4.40 -17.77 -18.01
CA GLY A 200 3.12 -17.11 -18.11
C GLY A 200 2.92 -16.45 -19.46
N TYR A 201 1.77 -15.84 -19.64
CA TYR A 201 1.45 -15.08 -20.84
C TYR A 201 1.66 -13.58 -20.59
N ASN A 202 2.59 -12.97 -21.32
CA ASN A 202 2.82 -11.53 -21.25
C ASN A 202 1.93 -10.82 -22.28
N ALA A 203 0.80 -10.30 -21.81
CA ALA A 203 -0.21 -9.62 -22.62
C ALA A 203 0.29 -8.38 -23.37
N ASN A 204 1.38 -7.75 -22.93
CA ASN A 204 1.97 -6.62 -23.65
C ASN A 204 2.76 -7.08 -24.90
N SER A 205 3.37 -8.26 -24.85
CA SER A 205 4.18 -8.82 -25.95
C SER A 205 3.45 -9.87 -26.80
N GLY A 206 2.39 -10.46 -26.27
CA GLY A 206 1.68 -11.57 -26.90
C GLY A 206 2.38 -12.93 -26.80
N GLN A 207 3.36 -13.09 -25.89
CA GLN A 207 4.24 -14.26 -25.85
C GLN A 207 4.21 -14.98 -24.50
N TYR A 208 4.45 -16.29 -24.55
CA TYR A 208 4.72 -17.10 -23.37
C TYR A 208 6.17 -16.94 -22.93
N VAL A 209 6.37 -16.40 -21.74
CA VAL A 209 7.69 -16.03 -21.22
C VAL A 209 7.83 -16.42 -19.76
N ASP A 210 9.08 -16.51 -19.31
CA ASP A 210 9.39 -16.54 -17.88
C ASP A 210 9.05 -15.16 -17.30
N MET A 211 8.05 -15.13 -16.42
CA MET A 211 7.47 -13.89 -15.89
C MET A 211 8.47 -13.08 -15.06
N TYR A 212 9.38 -13.76 -14.34
CA TYR A 212 10.45 -13.10 -13.60
C TYR A 212 11.47 -12.46 -14.54
N LYS A 213 11.91 -13.19 -15.58
CA LYS A 213 12.85 -12.65 -16.57
C LYS A 213 12.25 -11.51 -17.39
N ALA A 214 10.95 -11.57 -17.66
CA ALA A 214 10.21 -10.52 -18.36
C ALA A 214 9.88 -9.31 -17.47
N GLY A 215 10.13 -9.39 -16.16
CA GLY A 215 9.81 -8.33 -15.20
C GLY A 215 8.31 -8.17 -14.91
N VAL A 216 7.48 -9.15 -15.27
CA VAL A 216 6.05 -9.16 -14.98
C VAL A 216 5.85 -9.86 -13.63
N ILE A 217 5.98 -9.08 -12.57
CA ILE A 217 5.97 -9.56 -11.18
C ILE A 217 4.88 -8.86 -10.37
N ASP A 218 4.25 -9.62 -9.47
CA ASP A 218 3.23 -9.09 -8.56
C ASP A 218 3.69 -9.24 -7.10
N PRO A 219 3.42 -8.27 -6.21
CA PRO A 219 3.69 -8.42 -4.78
C PRO A 219 2.82 -9.52 -4.15
N VAL A 220 3.42 -10.42 -3.37
CA VAL A 220 2.71 -11.52 -2.67
C VAL A 220 1.55 -10.98 -1.85
N LYS A 221 1.81 -9.92 -1.08
CA LYS A 221 0.83 -9.27 -0.19
C LYS A 221 -0.42 -8.83 -0.94
N VAL A 222 -0.27 -8.29 -2.14
CA VAL A 222 -1.39 -7.77 -2.94
C VAL A 222 -2.26 -8.93 -3.42
N VAL A 223 -1.65 -9.96 -4.01
CA VAL A 223 -2.38 -11.13 -4.53
C VAL A 223 -3.12 -11.86 -3.41
N ARG A 224 -2.46 -12.10 -2.29
CA ARG A 224 -3.04 -12.76 -1.10
C ARG A 224 -4.20 -11.95 -0.52
N THR A 225 -4.01 -10.64 -0.36
CA THR A 225 -5.04 -9.76 0.20
C THR A 225 -6.24 -9.62 -0.72
N ALA A 226 -6.01 -9.51 -2.03
CA ALA A 226 -7.09 -9.46 -3.02
C ALA A 226 -7.95 -10.73 -3.00
N LEU A 227 -7.32 -11.91 -3.04
CA LEU A 227 -8.04 -13.19 -2.98
C LEU A 227 -8.79 -13.35 -1.65
N GLY A 228 -8.16 -13.03 -0.52
CA GLY A 228 -8.78 -13.13 0.80
C GLY A 228 -10.00 -12.21 0.96
N ASN A 229 -9.88 -10.95 0.53
CA ASN A 229 -10.97 -9.99 0.59
C ASN A 229 -12.12 -10.39 -0.35
N ALA A 230 -11.81 -10.84 -1.58
CA ALA A 230 -12.80 -11.33 -2.52
C ALA A 230 -13.58 -12.53 -1.96
N ALA A 231 -12.87 -13.52 -1.38
CA ALA A 231 -13.49 -14.66 -0.74
C ALA A 231 -14.36 -14.26 0.46
N SER A 232 -13.92 -13.29 1.27
CA SER A 232 -14.69 -12.78 2.42
C SER A 232 -16.01 -12.15 2.00
N ILE A 233 -16.01 -11.31 0.95
CA ILE A 233 -17.23 -10.65 0.47
C ILE A 233 -18.14 -11.65 -0.24
N ALA A 234 -17.57 -12.55 -1.06
CA ALA A 234 -18.33 -13.59 -1.74
C ALA A 234 -19.02 -14.52 -0.74
N GLY A 235 -18.33 -14.92 0.34
CA GLY A 235 -18.92 -15.73 1.40
C GLY A 235 -20.13 -15.04 2.05
N LEU A 236 -20.02 -13.75 2.37
CA LEU A 236 -21.13 -12.98 2.91
C LEU A 236 -22.32 -12.94 1.94
N LEU A 237 -22.06 -12.65 0.66
CA LEU A 237 -23.10 -12.58 -0.38
C LEU A 237 -23.81 -13.92 -0.59
N LEU A 238 -23.08 -15.03 -0.64
CA LEU A 238 -23.65 -16.37 -0.82
C LEU A 238 -24.55 -16.79 0.36
N THR A 239 -24.28 -16.27 1.56
CA THR A 239 -25.10 -16.52 2.76
C THR A 239 -26.24 -15.51 2.96
N THR A 240 -26.38 -14.53 2.08
CA THR A 240 -27.39 -13.48 2.22
C THR A 240 -28.74 -13.98 1.67
N GLU A 241 -29.69 -14.27 2.56
CA GLU A 241 -31.05 -14.71 2.17
C GLU A 241 -32.02 -13.55 1.90
N ALA A 242 -31.83 -12.42 2.60
CA ALA A 242 -32.71 -11.26 2.50
C ALA A 242 -31.92 -9.95 2.59
N LEU A 243 -32.37 -8.94 1.84
CA LEU A 243 -31.83 -7.58 1.84
C LEU A 243 -32.95 -6.60 2.21
N VAL A 244 -32.74 -5.81 3.25
CA VAL A 244 -33.61 -4.68 3.59
C VAL A 244 -32.98 -3.42 3.04
N THR A 245 -33.67 -2.77 2.10
CA THR A 245 -33.25 -1.48 1.52
C THR A 245 -34.21 -0.38 1.91
N ASN A 246 -33.70 0.84 1.99
CA ASN A 246 -34.55 2.02 2.01
C ASN A 246 -35.24 2.18 0.65
N PHE A 247 -36.51 2.56 0.67
CA PHE A 247 -37.27 2.87 -0.53
C PHE A 247 -37.38 4.39 -0.64
N ASP A 248 -36.67 5.00 -1.58
CA ASP A 248 -36.83 6.42 -1.84
C ASP A 248 -38.10 6.65 -2.64
N LYS A 249 -38.97 7.57 -2.18
CA LYS A 249 -40.23 7.88 -2.87
C LYS A 249 -40.03 8.39 -4.30
N GLU A 250 -38.82 8.81 -4.66
CA GLU A 250 -38.41 9.25 -6.00
C GLU A 250 -37.93 8.12 -6.93
N ASP A 251 -37.80 6.87 -6.44
CA ASP A 251 -37.32 5.73 -7.24
C ASP A 251 -38.24 5.35 -8.42
N LYS A 252 -39.49 5.84 -8.45
CA LYS A 252 -40.37 5.71 -9.64
C LYS A 252 -39.89 6.52 -10.85
N SER A 253 -38.98 7.46 -10.66
CA SER A 253 -38.47 8.35 -11.71
C SER A 253 -37.10 7.96 -12.26
N LYS A 254 -36.43 6.97 -11.64
CA LYS A 254 -35.18 6.42 -12.18
C LYS A 254 -35.52 5.61 -13.43
N ARG A 255 -35.10 6.12 -14.58
CA ARG A 255 -35.24 5.47 -15.90
C ARG A 255 -34.88 3.99 -15.79
N GLN A 256 -35.72 3.12 -16.37
CA GLN A 256 -35.29 1.77 -16.73
C GLN A 256 -33.94 1.86 -17.44
N ALA A 257 -32.97 1.07 -17.00
CA ALA A 257 -31.69 0.96 -17.70
C ALA A 257 -31.97 0.61 -19.18
N GLU A 258 -31.48 1.43 -20.10
CA GLU A 258 -31.56 1.13 -21.53
C GLU A 258 -30.90 -0.23 -21.79
N GLY A 259 -31.65 -1.18 -22.33
CA GLY A 259 -31.17 -2.52 -22.67
C GLY A 259 -31.68 -3.70 -21.84
N ALA A 260 -32.60 -3.50 -20.88
CA ALA A 260 -33.23 -4.62 -20.18
C ALA A 260 -34.23 -5.36 -21.10
N ILE A 261 -33.91 -6.60 -21.49
CA ILE A 261 -34.80 -7.52 -22.22
C ILE A 261 -35.49 -8.42 -21.19
N ARG A 262 -36.81 -8.61 -21.34
CA ARG A 262 -37.63 -9.53 -20.52
C ARG A 262 -37.41 -10.99 -20.92
#